data_AF-A0A1I3HKH0-F1
#
_entry.id   AF-A0A1I3HKH0-F1
#
_cell.length_a   1.000
_cell.length_b   1.000
_cell.length_c   1.000
_cell.angle_alpha   90.00
_cell.angle_beta   90.00
_cell.angle_gamma   90.00
#
_symmetry.space_group_name_H-M   'P 1'
#
loop_
_entity.id
_entity.type
_entity.pdbx_description
1 polymer ?
#
loop_
_entity_poly.entity_id
_entity_poly.type
_entity_poly.pdbx_seq_one_letter_code
_entity_poly.pdbx_strand_id
1 'polypeptide(L)' 'MTDPTLYGNHDRCPACELRRELQDTAPINRPEVPCNVCGGTGFLPLSDAEIVRRTCEELRVYWETWPEGLEVRR' A
#
# COMPACT_ATOMS: atom_id res chain seq x y z
N MET A 1 12.95 0.37 -9.89
CA MET A 1 11.89 0.96 -10.72
C MET A 1 10.69 1.14 -9.81
N THR A 2 10.27 2.39 -9.58
CA THR A 2 9.19 2.72 -8.64
C THR A 2 7.86 2.63 -9.35
N ASP A 3 7.29 1.43 -9.36
CA ASP A 3 5.91 1.22 -9.78
C ASP A 3 5.03 1.21 -8.52
N PRO A 4 4.14 2.20 -8.34
CA PRO A 4 3.28 2.28 -7.16
C PRO A 4 2.16 1.23 -7.14
N THR A 5 1.96 0.49 -8.24
CA THR A 5 1.01 -0.63 -8.28
C THR A 5 1.58 -1.92 -7.68
N LEU A 6 2.90 -1.99 -7.49
CA LEU A 6 3.55 -3.12 -6.84
C LEU A 6 3.26 -3.12 -5.34
N TYR A 7 3.16 -4.33 -4.77
CA TYR A 7 2.99 -4.52 -3.34
C TYR A 7 4.14 -3.90 -2.56
N GLY A 8 3.81 -3.22 -1.46
CA GLY A 8 4.79 -2.54 -0.59
C GLY A 8 5.21 -1.15 -1.07
N ASN A 9 4.82 -0.72 -2.28
CA ASN A 9 5.22 0.57 -2.84
C ASN A 9 4.21 1.71 -2.61
N HIS A 10 3.18 1.46 -1.82
CA HIS A 10 2.11 2.42 -1.56
C HIS A 10 1.52 2.21 -0.17
N ASP A 11 0.95 3.29 0.38
CA ASP A 11 0.08 3.24 1.55
C ASP A 11 -1.39 3.36 1.12
N ARG A 12 -2.30 2.90 1.97
CA ARG A 12 -3.72 3.18 1.79
C ARG A 12 -3.97 4.67 1.98
N CYS A 13 -4.85 5.24 1.16
CA CYS A 13 -5.22 6.64 1.30
C CYS A 13 -6.06 6.83 2.58
N PRO A 14 -5.59 7.59 3.58
CA PRO A 14 -6.31 7.75 4.85
C PRO A 14 -7.67 8.44 4.66
N ALA A 15 -7.78 9.35 3.69
CA ALA A 15 -9.05 9.99 3.35
C ALA A 15 -10.07 9.00 2.77
N CYS A 16 -9.61 7.98 2.03
CA CYS A 16 -10.47 6.92 1.54
C CYS A 16 -10.87 5.95 2.66
N GLU A 17 -9.99 5.67 3.61
CA GLU A 17 -10.32 4.84 4.78
C GLU A 17 -11.40 5.51 5.64
N LEU A 18 -11.29 6.82 5.88
CA LEU A 18 -12.32 7.58 6.58
C LEU A 18 -13.65 7.67 5.79
N ARG A 19 -13.59 7.80 4.46
CA ARG A 19 -14.78 7.76 3.60
C ARG A 19 -15.49 6.41 3.64
N ARG A 20 -14.78 5.29 3.82
CA ARG A 20 -15.38 3.95 3.86
C ARG A 20 -16.27 3.74 5.09
N GLU A 21 -16.10 4.53 6.15
CA GLU A 21 -17.00 4.55 7.31
C GLU A 21 -18.34 5.25 7.02
N LEU A 22 -18.41 6.04 5.94
CA LEU A 22 -19.59 6.78 5.52
C LEU A 22 -20.12 6.23 4.18
N GLN A 23 -20.63 4.99 4.19
CA GLN A 23 -21.44 4.53 3.07
C GLN A 23 -22.71 5.37 2.97
N ASP A 24 -22.85 6.12 1.88
CA ASP A 24 -24.08 6.85 1.58
C ASP A 24 -25.19 5.82 1.29
N THR A 25 -26.07 5.60 2.26
CA THR A 25 -27.23 4.70 2.14
C THR A 25 -28.45 5.38 1.51
N ALA A 26 -28.30 6.63 1.05
CA ALA A 26 -29.40 7.34 0.44
C ALA A 26 -29.93 6.61 -0.81
N PRO A 27 -31.25 6.66 -1.06
CA PRO A 27 -31.88 6.01 -2.21
C PRO A 27 -31.54 6.66 -3.56
N ILE A 28 -30.70 7.70 -3.57
CA ILE A 28 -30.31 8.43 -4.76
C ILE A 28 -28.91 7.97 -5.16
N ASN A 29 -28.81 7.38 -6.35
CA ASN A 29 -27.52 7.05 -6.95
C ASN A 29 -26.79 8.35 -7.33
N ARG A 30 -25.68 8.64 -6.66
CA ARG A 30 -24.82 9.79 -6.96
C ARG A 30 -23.61 9.31 -7.75
N PRO A 31 -23.14 10.06 -8.76
CA PRO A 31 -21.91 9.72 -9.46
C PRO A 31 -20.74 9.67 -8.47
N GLU A 32 -19.86 8.68 -8.64
CA GLU A 32 -18.69 8.51 -7.79
C GLU A 32 -17.76 9.72 -7.92
N VAL A 33 -17.56 10.44 -6.81
CA VAL A 33 -16.67 11.60 -6.77
C VAL A 33 -15.27 11.11 -6.38
N PRO A 34 -14.27 11.21 -7.28
CA PRO A 34 -12.91 10.75 -6.99
C PRO A 34 -12.35 11.50 -5.78
N CYS A 35 -11.55 10.80 -4.96
CA CYS A 35 -10.95 11.40 -3.78
C CYS A 35 -9.94 12.48 -4.18
N ASN A 36 -10.05 13.69 -3.62
CA ASN A 36 -9.11 14.79 -3.90
C ASN A 36 -7.67 14.50 -3.47
N VAL A 37 -7.46 13.52 -2.58
CA VAL A 37 -6.13 13.18 -2.06
C VAL A 37 -5.42 12.16 -2.95
N CYS A 38 -6.09 11.07 -3.31
CA CYS A 38 -5.48 9.98 -4.11
C CYS A 38 -5.96 9.93 -5.57
N GLY A 39 -6.80 10.87 -6.00
CA GLY A 39 -7.39 10.88 -7.35
C GLY A 39 -8.34 9.72 -7.65
N GLY A 40 -8.83 9.02 -6.61
CA GLY A 40 -9.70 7.85 -6.76
C GLY A 40 -8.95 6.51 -6.87
N THR A 41 -7.63 6.48 -6.75
CA THR A 41 -6.84 5.21 -6.79
C THR A 41 -6.95 4.39 -5.50
N GLY A 42 -7.30 5.03 -4.39
CA GLY A 42 -7.36 4.41 -3.05
C GLY A 42 -6.00 4.25 -2.36
N PHE A 43 -4.91 4.59 -3.04
CA PHE A 43 -3.54 4.41 -2.55
C PHE A 43 -2.72 5.68 -2.74
N LEU A 44 -1.66 5.84 -1.95
CA LEU A 44 -0.69 6.91 -2.07
C LEU A 44 0.69 6.29 -2.31
N PRO A 45 1.39 6.68 -3.40
CA PRO A 45 2.70 6.13 -3.71
C PRO A 45 3.73 6.52 -2.66
N LEU A 46 4.59 5.57 -2.28
CA LEU A 46 5.74 5.85 -1.45
C LEU A 46 6.88 6.43 -2.29
N SER A 47 7.78 7.17 -1.64
CA SER A 47 9.03 7.56 -2.27
C SER A 47 9.98 6.35 -2.39
N ASP A 48 10.88 6.38 -3.37
CA ASP A 48 11.91 5.34 -3.55
C ASP A 48 12.68 5.05 -2.25
N ALA A 49 13.04 6.10 -1.50
CA ALA A 49 13.78 5.99 -0.25
C ALA A 49 12.98 5.24 0.83
N GLU A 50 11.67 5.51 0.91
CA GLU A 50 10.78 4.88 1.87
C GLU A 50 10.52 3.41 1.52
N ILE A 51 10.38 3.11 0.22
CA ILE A 51 10.28 1.73 -0.28
C ILE A 51 11.50 0.93 0.13
N VAL A 52 12.71 1.42 -0.18
CA VAL A 52 13.96 0.75 0.16
C VAL A 52 14.07 0.54 1.68
N ARG A 53 13.75 1.56 2.48
CA ARG A 53 13.78 1.48 3.94
C ARG A 53 12.87 0.35 4.46
N ARG A 54 11.61 0.33 4.04
CA ARG A 54 10.63 -0.69 4.46
C ARG A 54 11.05 -2.10 4.01
N THR A 55 11.52 -2.24 2.77
CA THR A 55 12.03 -3.53 2.27
C THR A 55 13.21 -4.03 3.11
N CYS A 56 14.15 -3.17 3.49
CA CYS A 56 15.26 -3.55 4.36
C CYS A 56 14.80 -3.97 5.77
N GLU A 57 13.78 -3.31 6.32
CA GLU A 57 13.19 -3.65 7.62
C GLU A 57 12.49 -5.02 7.58
N GLU A 58 11.70 -5.28 6.54
CA GLU A 58 11.04 -6.58 6.33
C GLU A 58 12.06 -7.71 6.14
N LEU A 59 13.08 -7.46 5.30
CA LEU A 59 14.15 -8.43 5.05
C LEU A 59 14.93 -8.76 6.33
N ARG A 60 15.13 -7.79 7.22
CA ARG A 60 15.82 -8.03 8.48
C ARG A 60 15.11 -9.11 9.31
N VAL A 61 13.79 -9.00 9.48
CA VAL A 61 12.98 -10.00 10.20
C VAL A 61 13.04 -11.36 9.49
N TYR A 62 12.96 -11.34 8.16
CA TYR A 62 13.05 -12.54 7.35
C TYR A 62 14.39 -13.27 7.50
N TRP A 63 15.51 -12.55 7.50
CA TRP A 63 16.84 -13.13 7.71
C TRP A 63 17.07 -13.60 9.16
N GLU A 64 16.51 -12.90 10.14
CA GLU A 64 16.56 -13.31 11.56
C GLU A 64 15.77 -14.61 11.83
N THR A 65 14.76 -14.90 10.99
CA THR A 65 13.90 -16.09 11.10
C THR A 65 14.22 -17.16 10.06
N TRP A 66 15.29 -16.97 9.27
CA TRP A 66 15.64 -17.87 8.18
C TRP A 66 16.03 -19.26 8.73
N PRO A 67 15.37 -20.35 8.31
CA PRO A 67 15.71 -21.69 8.79
C PRO A 67 17.12 -22.09 8.34
N GLU A 68 17.95 -22.56 9.27
CA GLU A 68 19.25 -23.13 8.94
C GLU A 68 19.09 -24.31 7.94
N GLY A 69 19.83 -24.28 6.84
CA GLY A 69 19.87 -25.35 5.83
C GLY A 69 19.08 -25.09 4.53
N LEU A 70 18.40 -23.96 4.38
CA LEU A 70 17.83 -23.54 3.08
C LEU A 70 18.91 -22.88 2.22
N GLU A 71 19.53 -23.65 1.32
CA GLU A 71 20.47 -23.14 0.32
C GLU A 71 19.75 -22.31 -0.74
N VAL A 72 20.20 -21.06 -0.94
CA VAL A 72 19.82 -20.26 -2.10
C VAL A 72 20.52 -20.85 -3.32
N ARG A 73 19.82 -21.72 -4.07
CA ARG A 73 20.34 -22.21 -5.34
C ARG A 73 20.37 -21.06 -6.34
N ARG A 74 21.59 -20.76 -6.81
CA ARG A 74 21.87 -19.79 -7.88
C ARG A 74 21.33 -20.25 -9.22
#